data_AF-A0A9P1IKX6-F1
#
_entry.id   AF-A0A9P1IKX6-F1
#
_cell.length_a   1.000
_cell.length_b   1.000
_cell.length_c   1.000
_cell.angle_alpha   90.00
_cell.angle_beta   90.00
_cell.angle_gamma   90.00
#
_symmetry.space_group_name_H-M   'P 1'
#
loop_
_entity.id
_entity.type
_entity.pdbx_description
1 polymer ?
#
loop_
_entity_poly.entity_id
_entity_poly.type
_entity_poly.pdbx_seq_one_letter_code
_entity_poly.pdbx_strand_id
1 'polypeptide(L)'
;MGTPFGETETMTEEDKANLPRVRKRKMQLLEEIEQIQNEVKEVEAELESLYYVDEGSKSRQKLMSTGRKKFNQDPFKGLDYLAERRLVAKEPKIVAQWMFKGEGLSKASIGDVLGSNDVFSLEVLDEFVKCHDFTEMFIVDALRTFLWSFRLPGESQKIDRIMEKFSNQYVQKNPKYFKNADTCYTISYSCVMLNTLLHNPNVKDRPTFERYLQMNKEGLESDSVSIQTLQTIFDVIKSSEFKMPQDDTGSISDILLHAEREGWLYKQSSNQFISGPLSWKKRWFVLSETCLYYFENTSDKEPKGIIPLQNVGIRKVEQNNRPNMFEIYSLSDERIKACKTEQDGRMVEGRHSVYRMCAVNAEDLRSWINAISNAIPNNLPRPKSTH
;
A
#
# COMPACT_ATOMS: atom_id res chain seq x y z
N MET A 1 2.67 -79.98 -9.21
CA MET A 1 3.48 -80.24 -8.01
C MET A 1 4.01 -78.89 -7.53
N GLY A 2 3.39 -78.31 -6.51
CA GLY A 2 3.84 -77.07 -5.90
C GLY A 2 4.79 -77.38 -4.75
N THR A 3 5.97 -76.78 -4.75
CA THR A 3 6.88 -76.77 -3.60
C THR A 3 6.61 -75.56 -2.71
N PRO A 4 6.75 -75.68 -1.38
CA PRO A 4 6.13 -74.78 -0.42
C PRO A 4 7.05 -73.63 0.00
N PHE A 5 6.43 -72.53 0.43
CA PHE A 5 7.04 -71.47 1.23
C PHE A 5 7.75 -72.01 2.47
N GLY A 6 8.89 -71.41 2.85
CA GLY A 6 9.32 -71.38 4.24
C GLY A 6 10.83 -71.49 4.47
N GLU A 7 11.59 -70.43 4.19
CA GLU A 7 12.77 -70.13 5.00
C GLU A 7 12.51 -68.78 5.66
N THR A 8 12.03 -68.84 6.91
CA THR A 8 12.10 -67.71 7.81
C THR A 8 13.58 -67.54 8.14
N GLU A 9 14.19 -66.43 7.73
CA GLU A 9 15.51 -66.04 8.24
C GLU A 9 15.37 -65.90 9.76
N THR A 10 15.73 -66.96 10.48
CA THR A 10 15.75 -66.97 11.93
C THR A 10 16.81 -65.98 12.37
N MET A 11 16.40 -64.92 13.06
CA MET A 11 17.29 -63.95 13.70
C MET A 11 18.46 -64.70 14.37
N THR A 12 19.69 -64.31 14.04
CA THR A 12 20.87 -64.92 14.63
C THR A 12 20.84 -64.73 16.16
N GLU A 13 21.50 -65.61 16.91
CA GLU A 13 21.56 -65.46 18.38
C GLU A 13 22.19 -64.12 18.81
N GLU A 14 23.07 -63.57 17.96
CA GLU A 14 23.65 -62.25 18.12
C GLU A 14 22.60 -61.13 17.89
N ASP A 15 21.72 -61.26 16.90
CA ASP A 15 20.60 -60.34 16.68
C ASP A 15 19.60 -60.37 17.84
N LYS A 16 19.30 -61.56 18.38
CA LYS A 16 18.42 -61.71 19.56
C LYS A 16 19.04 -61.10 20.82
N ALA A 17 20.36 -61.22 20.99
CA ALA A 17 21.08 -60.61 22.10
C ALA A 17 21.15 -59.07 21.97
N ASN A 18 21.21 -58.54 20.74
CA ASN A 18 21.28 -57.10 20.47
C ASN A 18 19.89 -56.42 20.41
N LEU A 19 18.81 -57.15 20.16
CA LEU A 19 17.46 -56.61 20.05
C LEU A 19 16.99 -55.82 21.30
N PRO A 20 17.24 -56.27 22.56
CA PRO A 20 16.90 -55.49 23.74
C PRO A 20 17.66 -54.16 23.82
N ARG A 21 18.93 -54.14 23.39
CA ARG A 21 19.76 -52.93 23.34
C ARG A 21 19.22 -51.94 22.32
N VAL A 22 18.87 -52.42 21.12
CA VAL A 22 18.27 -51.59 20.06
C VAL A 22 16.92 -51.03 20.48
N ARG A 23 16.07 -51.84 21.13
CA ARG A 23 14.77 -51.38 21.67
C ARG A 23 14.94 -50.32 22.76
N LYS A 24 15.90 -50.51 23.67
CA LYS A 24 16.23 -49.52 24.69
C LYS A 24 16.72 -48.21 24.08
N ARG A 25 17.61 -48.27 23.09
CA ARG A 25 18.10 -47.07 22.38
C ARG A 25 16.98 -46.37 21.60
N LYS A 26 16.07 -47.12 21.00
CA LYS A 26 14.89 -46.55 20.32
C LYS A 26 13.98 -45.80 21.29
N MET A 27 13.73 -46.33 22.49
CA MET A 27 12.92 -45.63 23.50
C MET A 27 13.60 -44.33 23.94
N GLN A 28 14.90 -44.36 24.21
CA GLN A 28 15.66 -43.15 24.56
C GLN A 28 15.59 -42.09 23.45
N LEU A 29 15.73 -42.48 22.19
CA LEU A 29 15.61 -41.54 21.07
C LEU A 29 14.20 -40.96 20.93
N LEU A 30 13.16 -41.73 21.25
CA LEU A 30 11.77 -41.23 21.22
C LEU A 30 11.53 -40.21 22.35
N GLU A 31 12.07 -40.46 23.54
CA GLU A 31 12.04 -39.51 24.66
C GLU A 31 12.82 -38.22 24.33
N GLU A 32 14.01 -38.34 23.74
CA GLU A 32 14.80 -37.19 23.27
C GLU A 32 14.05 -36.37 22.19
N ILE A 33 13.37 -37.04 21.24
CA ILE A 33 12.56 -36.37 20.22
C ILE A 33 11.37 -35.64 20.86
N GLU A 34 10.68 -36.25 21.81
CA GLU A 34 9.56 -35.63 22.52
C GLU A 34 10.01 -34.41 23.32
N GLN A 35 11.17 -34.51 23.98
CA GLN A 35 11.77 -33.39 24.70
C GLN A 35 12.10 -32.23 23.76
N ILE A 36 12.78 -32.50 22.63
CA ILE A 36 13.09 -31.47 21.62
C ILE A 36 11.82 -30.85 21.05
N GLN A 37 10.77 -31.63 20.80
CA GLN A 37 9.49 -31.10 20.34
C GLN A 37 8.84 -30.16 21.35
N ASN A 38 8.99 -30.43 22.65
CA ASN A 38 8.49 -29.56 23.70
C ASN A 38 9.34 -28.28 23.83
N GLU A 39 10.66 -28.39 23.75
CA GLU A 39 11.57 -27.23 23.73
C GLU A 39 11.29 -26.33 22.52
N VAL A 40 11.05 -26.90 21.33
CA VAL A 40 10.66 -26.13 20.13
C VAL A 40 9.32 -25.42 20.34
N LYS A 41 8.33 -26.08 20.94
CA LYS A 41 7.03 -25.43 21.25
C LYS A 41 7.19 -24.29 22.26
N GLU A 42 8.06 -24.44 23.24
CA GLU A 42 8.32 -23.43 24.26
C GLU A 42 9.04 -22.22 23.65
N VAL A 43 10.07 -22.46 22.84
CA VAL A 43 10.75 -21.41 22.07
C VAL A 43 9.78 -20.75 21.08
N GLU A 44 8.91 -21.52 20.41
CA GLU A 44 7.88 -20.95 19.53
C GLU A 44 6.91 -20.06 20.32
N ALA A 45 6.45 -20.47 21.51
CA ALA A 45 5.58 -19.67 22.37
C ALA A 45 6.28 -18.43 22.93
N GLU A 46 7.56 -18.52 23.27
CA GLU A 46 8.36 -17.39 23.76
C GLU A 46 8.67 -16.41 22.63
N LEU A 47 9.04 -16.91 21.45
CA LEU A 47 9.22 -16.12 20.23
C LEU A 47 7.89 -15.45 19.83
N GLU A 48 6.78 -16.18 19.92
CA GLU A 48 5.44 -15.66 19.73
C GLU A 48 5.19 -14.51 20.73
N SER A 49 5.42 -14.72 22.03
CA SER A 49 5.29 -13.66 23.06
C SER A 49 6.14 -12.41 22.79
N LEU A 50 7.35 -12.57 22.24
CA LEU A 50 8.24 -11.47 21.85
C LEU A 50 7.76 -10.73 20.58
N TYR A 51 7.02 -11.40 19.69
CA TYR A 51 6.34 -10.80 18.53
C TYR A 51 4.96 -10.19 18.88
N TYR A 52 4.38 -10.50 20.04
CA TYR A 52 3.17 -9.87 20.57
C TYR A 52 3.52 -8.64 21.43
N VAL A 53 4.07 -7.61 20.79
CA VAL A 53 4.11 -6.25 21.34
C VAL A 53 2.68 -5.74 21.48
N ASP A 54 2.18 -5.67 22.72
CA ASP A 54 0.98 -4.96 23.22
C ASP A 54 -0.30 -5.07 22.35
N GLU A 55 -1.34 -5.78 22.82
CA GLU A 55 -2.67 -5.81 22.18
C GLU A 55 -3.25 -4.39 21.95
N GLY A 56 -2.86 -3.40 22.77
CA GLY A 56 -3.18 -1.99 22.57
C GLY A 56 -2.56 -1.38 21.30
N SER A 57 -1.34 -1.79 20.94
CA SER A 57 -0.59 -1.34 19.77
C SER A 57 -1.19 -1.86 18.45
N LYS A 58 -1.58 -3.15 18.39
CA LYS A 58 -2.29 -3.73 17.24
C LYS A 58 -3.66 -3.08 17.02
N SER A 59 -4.39 -2.78 18.10
CA SER A 59 -5.64 -2.01 18.03
C SER A 59 -5.41 -0.58 17.54
N ARG A 60 -4.43 0.15 18.11
CA ARG A 60 -4.14 1.53 17.74
C ARG A 60 -3.68 1.68 16.28
N GLN A 61 -2.83 0.79 15.78
CA GLN A 61 -2.40 0.79 14.37
C GLN A 61 -3.57 0.51 13.42
N LYS A 62 -4.45 -0.44 13.75
CA LYS A 62 -5.65 -0.74 12.96
C LYS A 62 -6.64 0.44 12.95
N LEU A 63 -6.84 1.10 14.09
CA LEU A 63 -7.65 2.30 14.19
C LEU A 63 -7.04 3.47 13.42
N MET A 64 -5.72 3.64 13.46
CA MET A 64 -5.00 4.65 12.68
C MET A 64 -5.14 4.40 11.17
N SER A 65 -4.99 3.14 10.73
CA SER A 65 -5.22 2.74 9.34
C SER A 65 -6.65 3.06 8.91
N THR A 66 -7.65 2.73 9.74
CA THR A 66 -9.06 3.06 9.48
C THR A 66 -9.31 4.56 9.43
N GLY A 67 -8.66 5.34 10.29
CA GLY A 67 -8.75 6.80 10.29
C GLY A 67 -8.13 7.41 9.03
N ARG A 68 -6.99 6.91 8.56
CA ARG A 68 -6.39 7.29 7.27
C ARG A 68 -7.32 6.97 6.10
N LYS A 69 -7.93 5.77 6.07
CA LYS A 69 -8.93 5.38 5.05
C LYS A 69 -10.11 6.35 5.03
N LYS A 70 -10.65 6.70 6.21
CA LYS A 70 -11.75 7.66 6.34
C LYS A 70 -11.34 9.05 5.87
N PHE A 71 -10.14 9.51 6.22
CA PHE A 71 -9.60 10.79 5.75
C PHE A 71 -9.48 10.83 4.23
N ASN A 72 -9.00 9.74 3.60
CA ASN A 72 -8.86 9.67 2.14
C ASN A 72 -10.21 9.66 1.41
N GLN A 73 -11.30 9.23 2.08
CA GLN A 73 -12.65 9.25 1.53
C GLN A 73 -13.38 10.58 1.79
N ASP A 74 -13.28 11.08 3.03
CA ASP A 74 -13.90 12.31 3.50
C ASP A 74 -12.96 12.91 4.57
N PRO A 75 -12.14 13.92 4.20
CA PRO A 75 -11.07 14.41 5.05
C PRO A 75 -11.57 14.88 6.42
N PHE A 76 -12.70 15.59 6.44
CA PHE A 76 -13.26 16.15 7.68
C PHE A 76 -13.80 15.07 8.60
N LYS A 77 -14.56 14.09 8.07
CA LYS A 77 -15.02 12.95 8.88
C LYS A 77 -13.87 12.06 9.34
N GLY A 78 -12.81 11.94 8.53
CA GLY A 78 -11.59 11.25 8.91
C GLY A 78 -10.89 11.91 10.10
N LEU A 79 -10.75 13.24 10.07
CA LEU A 79 -10.20 14.00 11.19
C LEU A 79 -11.05 13.85 12.46
N ASP A 80 -12.38 13.92 12.34
CA ASP A 80 -13.29 13.71 13.47
C ASP A 80 -13.11 12.30 14.07
N TYR A 81 -13.10 11.27 13.23
CA TYR A 81 -12.88 9.89 13.67
C TYR A 81 -11.56 9.70 14.43
N LEU A 82 -10.48 10.31 13.92
CA LEU A 82 -9.14 10.26 14.52
C LEU A 82 -9.10 11.01 15.87
N ALA A 83 -9.79 12.14 15.96
CA ALA A 83 -9.86 12.96 17.17
C ALA A 83 -10.66 12.30 18.28
N GLU A 84 -11.85 11.77 17.98
CA GLU A 84 -12.70 11.02 18.92
C GLU A 84 -11.95 9.86 19.59
N ARG A 85 -11.06 9.21 18.84
CA ARG A 85 -10.27 8.05 19.28
C ARG A 85 -8.91 8.42 19.85
N ARG A 86 -8.62 9.72 20.01
CA ARG A 86 -7.35 10.23 20.55
C ARG A 86 -6.12 9.70 19.78
N LEU A 87 -6.28 9.58 18.46
CA LEU A 87 -5.22 9.14 17.55
C LEU A 87 -4.43 10.35 17.04
N VAL A 88 -5.16 11.38 16.58
CA VAL A 88 -4.65 12.68 16.15
C VAL A 88 -5.56 13.73 16.77
N ALA A 89 -5.01 14.64 17.57
CA ALA A 89 -5.80 15.74 18.14
C ALA A 89 -6.24 16.68 17.01
N LYS A 90 -7.50 17.16 17.06
CA LYS A 90 -8.05 18.13 16.11
C LYS A 90 -7.59 19.55 16.43
N GLU A 91 -6.28 19.72 16.57
CA GLU A 91 -5.60 20.99 16.76
C GLU A 91 -4.86 21.35 15.47
N PRO A 92 -4.94 22.60 14.98
CA PRO A 92 -4.41 22.97 13.65
C PRO A 92 -2.97 22.54 13.42
N LYS A 93 -2.09 22.79 14.40
CA LYS A 93 -0.67 22.43 14.36
C LYS A 93 -0.44 20.92 14.30
N ILE A 94 -1.20 20.15 15.07
CA ILE A 94 -1.06 18.68 15.12
C ILE A 94 -1.54 18.06 13.82
N VAL A 95 -2.67 18.53 13.29
CA VAL A 95 -3.21 18.09 12.01
C VAL A 95 -2.28 18.46 10.86
N ALA A 96 -1.75 19.69 10.83
CA ALA A 96 -0.77 20.12 9.86
C ALA A 96 0.49 19.23 9.84
N GLN A 97 1.08 18.95 11.00
CA GLN A 97 2.25 18.07 11.11
C GLN A 97 1.94 16.63 10.68
N TRP A 98 0.76 16.12 11.03
CA TRP A 98 0.32 14.79 10.62
C TRP A 98 0.11 14.69 9.10
N MET A 99 -0.53 15.68 8.50
CA MET A 99 -0.71 15.79 7.04
C MET A 99 0.65 15.94 6.33
N PHE A 100 1.58 16.72 6.88
CA PHE A 100 2.90 16.94 6.31
C PHE A 100 3.75 15.65 6.28
N LYS A 101 3.62 14.79 7.30
CA LYS A 101 4.23 13.44 7.26
C LYS A 101 3.66 12.58 6.14
N GLY A 102 2.38 12.76 5.80
CA GLY A 102 1.75 12.17 4.60
C GLY A 102 1.62 10.65 4.57
N GLU A 103 1.96 9.94 5.65
CA GLU A 103 1.97 8.47 5.66
C GLU A 103 0.56 7.87 5.45
N GLY A 104 0.34 7.30 4.27
CA GLY A 104 -0.94 6.66 3.90
C GLY A 104 -2.08 7.64 3.68
N LEU A 105 -1.77 8.91 3.43
CA LEU A 105 -2.76 9.95 3.14
C LEU A 105 -2.82 10.26 1.65
N SER A 106 -4.04 10.41 1.13
CA SER A 106 -4.30 10.91 -0.20
C SER A 106 -3.88 12.38 -0.27
N LYS A 107 -3.06 12.70 -1.27
CA LYS A 107 -2.59 14.08 -1.47
C LYS A 107 -3.71 14.97 -2.00
N ALA A 108 -4.71 14.41 -2.67
CA ALA A 108 -5.96 15.10 -2.99
C ALA A 108 -6.72 15.50 -1.72
N SER A 109 -6.90 14.56 -0.79
CA SER A 109 -7.59 14.79 0.48
C SER A 109 -6.86 15.82 1.36
N ILE A 110 -5.52 15.82 1.34
CA ILE A 110 -4.72 16.87 1.97
C ILE A 110 -5.04 18.24 1.33
N GLY A 111 -5.05 18.31 -0.01
CA GLY A 111 -5.40 19.52 -0.75
C GLY A 111 -6.81 20.04 -0.44
N ASP A 112 -7.79 19.15 -0.25
CA ASP A 112 -9.16 19.52 0.09
C ASP A 112 -9.27 20.22 1.45
N VAL A 113 -8.55 19.72 2.47
CA VAL A 113 -8.48 20.38 3.79
C VAL A 113 -7.78 21.72 3.66
N LEU A 114 -6.58 21.76 3.08
CA LEU A 114 -5.79 22.98 2.93
C LEU A 114 -6.50 24.06 2.10
N GLY A 115 -7.34 23.63 1.14
CA GLY A 115 -8.13 24.48 0.28
C GLY A 115 -9.50 24.85 0.84
N SER A 116 -9.88 24.44 2.06
CA SER A 116 -11.18 24.82 2.63
C SER A 116 -11.17 26.24 3.23
N ASN A 117 -12.33 26.88 3.29
CA ASN A 117 -12.48 28.27 3.75
C ASN A 117 -12.93 28.38 5.21
N ASP A 118 -13.14 27.25 5.90
CA ASP A 118 -13.47 27.25 7.31
C ASP A 118 -12.27 27.66 8.17
N VAL A 119 -12.55 28.25 9.33
CA VAL A 119 -11.53 28.82 10.24
C VAL A 119 -10.47 27.79 10.61
N PHE A 120 -10.88 26.56 10.92
CA PHE A 120 -9.97 25.49 11.29
C PHE A 120 -9.01 25.13 10.15
N SER A 121 -9.52 24.98 8.93
CA SER A 121 -8.70 24.68 7.76
C SER A 121 -7.73 25.80 7.40
N LEU A 122 -8.13 27.07 7.58
CA LEU A 122 -7.25 28.22 7.37
C LEU A 122 -6.08 28.22 8.38
N GLU A 123 -6.34 27.87 9.64
CA GLU A 123 -5.31 27.70 10.66
C GLU A 123 -4.42 26.48 10.38
N VAL A 124 -4.98 25.37 9.91
CA VAL A 124 -4.23 24.18 9.49
C VAL A 124 -3.30 24.53 8.33
N LEU A 125 -3.78 25.28 7.33
CA LEU A 125 -2.95 25.73 6.20
C LEU A 125 -1.78 26.59 6.68
N ASP A 126 -2.03 27.53 7.61
CA ASP A 126 -0.99 28.38 8.18
C ASP A 126 0.12 27.55 8.86
N GLU A 127 -0.25 26.55 9.66
CA GLU A 127 0.70 25.65 10.32
C GLU A 127 1.37 24.66 9.33
N PHE A 128 0.66 24.22 8.29
CA PHE A 128 1.17 23.29 7.29
C PHE A 128 2.27 23.92 6.44
N VAL A 129 2.08 25.17 6.03
CA VAL A 129 3.11 25.91 5.30
C VAL A 129 4.35 26.13 6.19
N LYS A 130 4.18 26.35 7.49
CA LYS A 130 5.31 26.45 8.44
C LYS A 130 6.10 25.15 8.62
N CYS A 131 5.53 23.99 8.29
CA CYS A 131 6.25 22.72 8.31
C CYS A 131 7.30 22.63 7.19
N HIS A 132 7.23 23.47 6.16
CA HIS A 132 8.20 23.52 5.08
C HIS A 132 9.34 24.48 5.43
N ASP A 133 10.58 24.00 5.33
CA ASP A 133 11.75 24.86 5.46
C ASP A 133 12.12 25.42 4.08
N PHE A 134 11.82 26.70 3.88
CA PHE A 134 12.17 27.43 2.65
C PHE A 134 13.47 28.23 2.78
N THR A 135 14.17 28.14 3.91
CA THR A 135 15.32 29.01 4.21
C THR A 135 16.40 28.90 3.13
N GLU A 136 16.72 30.04 2.49
CA GLU A 136 17.68 30.15 1.40
C GLU A 136 17.38 29.33 0.14
N MET A 137 16.16 28.79 0.02
CA MET A 137 15.72 28.10 -1.18
C MET A 137 15.38 29.09 -2.27
N PHE A 138 15.71 28.75 -3.52
CA PHE A 138 15.19 29.46 -4.67
C PHE A 138 13.68 29.18 -4.84
N ILE A 139 12.91 30.18 -5.29
CA ILE A 139 11.45 30.12 -5.29
C ILE A 139 10.89 28.91 -6.04
N VAL A 140 11.53 28.53 -7.15
CA VAL A 140 11.10 27.39 -7.96
C VAL A 140 11.27 26.07 -7.18
N ASP A 141 12.33 25.93 -6.40
CA ASP A 141 12.59 24.73 -5.60
C ASP A 141 11.72 24.68 -4.34
N ALA A 142 11.45 25.84 -3.73
CA ALA A 142 10.48 25.97 -2.65
C ALA A 142 9.08 25.58 -3.14
N LEU A 143 8.66 26.06 -4.31
CA LEU A 143 7.38 25.68 -4.94
C LEU A 143 7.31 24.19 -5.26
N ARG A 144 8.36 23.60 -5.83
CA ARG A 144 8.41 22.16 -6.09
C ARG A 144 8.24 21.35 -4.81
N THR A 145 8.93 21.75 -3.75
CA THR A 145 8.85 21.06 -2.45
C THR A 145 7.46 21.19 -1.83
N PHE A 146 6.89 22.40 -1.88
CA PHE A 146 5.56 22.67 -1.35
C PHE A 146 4.45 21.92 -2.11
N LEU A 147 4.46 22.00 -3.45
CA LEU A 147 3.48 21.35 -4.32
C LEU A 147 3.67 19.83 -4.42
N TRP A 148 4.78 19.28 -3.91
CA TRP A 148 4.96 17.84 -3.76
C TRP A 148 4.16 17.26 -2.58
N SER A 149 3.89 18.07 -1.56
CA SER A 149 3.28 17.63 -0.30
C SER A 149 1.77 17.35 -0.41
N PHE A 150 1.10 17.88 -1.44
CA PHE A 150 -0.33 17.74 -1.66
C PHE A 150 -0.68 17.92 -3.14
N ARG A 151 -1.92 17.60 -3.53
CA ARG A 151 -2.45 17.90 -4.86
C ARG A 151 -3.23 19.20 -4.80
N LEU A 152 -2.88 20.15 -5.67
CA LEU A 152 -3.60 21.43 -5.76
C LEU A 152 -5.09 21.18 -6.10
N PRO A 153 -6.02 21.83 -5.39
CA PRO A 153 -7.44 21.82 -5.76
C PRO A 153 -7.66 22.45 -7.14
N GLY A 154 -8.78 22.11 -7.80
CA GLY A 154 -9.11 22.65 -9.12
C GLY A 154 -9.77 24.03 -9.08
N GLU A 155 -10.38 24.40 -7.95
CA GLU A 155 -11.11 25.64 -7.80
C GLU A 155 -10.17 26.82 -7.54
N SER A 156 -10.28 27.88 -8.36
CA SER A 156 -9.37 29.04 -8.33
C SER A 156 -9.26 29.69 -6.95
N GLN A 157 -10.38 29.82 -6.22
CA GLN A 157 -10.40 30.41 -4.89
C GLN A 157 -9.64 29.58 -3.83
N LYS A 158 -9.52 28.26 -4.02
CA LYS A 158 -8.75 27.40 -3.11
C LYS A 158 -7.26 27.51 -3.39
N ILE A 159 -6.89 27.50 -4.67
CA ILE A 159 -5.51 27.72 -5.12
C ILE A 159 -5.00 29.05 -4.60
N ASP A 160 -5.78 30.12 -4.77
CA ASP A 160 -5.46 31.47 -4.33
C ASP A 160 -5.03 31.52 -2.87
N ARG A 161 -5.86 31.00 -1.95
CA ARG A 161 -5.57 30.93 -0.50
C ARG A 161 -4.30 30.16 -0.17
N ILE A 162 -4.08 29.02 -0.84
CA ILE A 162 -2.89 28.20 -0.65
C ILE A 162 -1.63 28.96 -1.08
N MET A 163 -1.68 29.60 -2.25
CA MET A 163 -0.55 30.34 -2.82
C MET A 163 -0.24 31.62 -2.03
N GLU A 164 -1.25 32.27 -1.47
CA GLU A 164 -1.09 33.42 -0.57
C GLU A 164 -0.30 33.02 0.69
N LYS A 165 -0.67 31.92 1.34
CA LYS A 165 0.02 31.42 2.53
C LYS A 165 1.45 30.96 2.23
N PHE A 166 1.67 30.28 1.12
CA PHE A 166 3.02 29.95 0.64
C PHE A 166 3.88 31.22 0.50
N SER A 167 3.35 32.25 -0.17
CA SER A 167 4.10 33.46 -0.50
C SER A 167 4.47 34.25 0.76
N ASN A 168 3.53 34.36 1.70
CA ASN A 168 3.78 34.97 3.01
C ASN A 168 4.91 34.27 3.77
N GLN A 169 4.88 32.93 3.83
CA GLN A 169 5.93 32.16 4.51
C GLN A 169 7.27 32.27 3.79
N TYR A 170 7.28 32.17 2.45
CA TYR A 170 8.51 32.23 1.66
C TYR A 170 9.23 33.56 1.91
N VAL A 171 8.52 34.69 1.83
CA VAL A 171 9.13 36.02 2.06
C VAL A 171 9.66 36.17 3.49
N GLN A 172 8.95 35.65 4.49
CA GLN A 172 9.45 35.67 5.87
C GLN A 172 10.77 34.91 6.04
N LYS A 173 10.95 33.81 5.32
CA LYS A 173 12.19 33.00 5.34
C LYS A 173 13.27 33.54 4.40
N ASN A 174 12.88 34.31 3.39
CA ASN A 174 13.71 34.75 2.27
C ASN A 174 13.55 36.25 1.95
N PRO A 175 13.71 37.16 2.94
CA PRO A 175 13.40 38.59 2.77
C PRO A 175 14.31 39.29 1.75
N LYS A 176 15.46 38.68 1.41
CA LYS A 176 16.41 39.20 0.41
C LYS A 176 15.95 39.02 -1.04
N TYR A 177 14.97 38.14 -1.31
CA TYR A 177 14.60 37.77 -2.69
C TYR A 177 13.37 38.50 -3.23
N PHE A 178 12.44 38.90 -2.36
CA PHE A 178 11.23 39.64 -2.76
C PHE A 178 10.93 40.76 -1.77
N LYS A 179 10.50 41.92 -2.29
CA LYS A 179 10.17 43.10 -1.48
C LYS A 179 8.95 42.90 -0.59
N ASN A 180 7.95 42.15 -1.06
CA ASN A 180 6.70 41.88 -0.37
C ASN A 180 6.07 40.56 -0.82
N ALA A 181 5.08 40.08 -0.06
CA ALA A 181 4.36 38.85 -0.32
C ALA A 181 3.58 38.87 -1.65
N ASP A 182 3.02 40.02 -2.04
CA ASP A 182 2.26 40.18 -3.29
C ASP A 182 3.13 39.88 -4.52
N THR A 183 4.36 40.38 -4.53
CA THR A 183 5.32 40.07 -5.60
C THR A 183 5.64 38.58 -5.62
N CYS A 184 5.93 37.99 -4.45
CA CYS A 184 6.21 36.56 -4.35
C CYS A 184 5.03 35.71 -4.84
N TYR A 185 3.80 36.12 -4.55
CA TYR A 185 2.57 35.49 -5.00
C TYR A 185 2.45 35.52 -6.52
N THR A 186 2.57 36.71 -7.13
CA THR A 186 2.47 36.88 -8.58
C THR A 186 3.54 36.08 -9.31
N ILE A 187 4.78 36.10 -8.82
CA ILE A 187 5.88 35.32 -9.39
C ILE A 187 5.63 33.81 -9.22
N SER A 188 5.12 33.38 -8.08
CA SER A 188 4.78 31.97 -7.85
C SER A 188 3.70 31.47 -8.81
N TYR A 189 2.64 32.27 -9.01
CA TYR A 189 1.60 31.96 -9.99
C TYR A 189 2.17 31.92 -11.41
N SER A 190 3.04 32.87 -11.76
CA SER A 190 3.73 32.89 -13.04
C SER A 190 4.56 31.61 -13.27
N CYS A 191 5.18 31.05 -12.23
CA CYS A 191 5.95 29.80 -12.31
C CYS A 191 5.04 28.61 -12.65
N VAL A 192 3.91 28.46 -11.95
CA VAL A 192 2.93 27.39 -12.18
C VAL A 192 2.31 27.50 -13.59
N MET A 193 1.98 28.72 -14.01
CA MET A 193 1.47 28.99 -15.36
C MET A 193 2.54 28.68 -16.43
N LEU A 194 3.78 29.13 -16.23
CA LEU A 194 4.87 28.88 -17.17
C LEU A 194 5.14 27.39 -17.33
N ASN A 195 5.12 26.62 -16.24
CA ASN A 195 5.24 25.16 -16.28
C ASN A 195 4.18 24.54 -17.20
N THR A 196 2.92 24.94 -17.03
CA THR A 196 1.82 24.47 -17.87
C THR A 196 2.04 24.83 -19.34
N LEU A 197 2.46 26.06 -19.63
CA LEU A 197 2.68 26.52 -21.01
C LEU A 197 3.86 25.83 -21.71
N LEU A 198 4.93 25.47 -20.98
CA LEU A 198 6.12 24.86 -21.56
C LEU A 198 6.00 23.34 -21.75
N HIS A 199 5.29 22.66 -20.84
CA HIS A 199 5.32 21.19 -20.75
C HIS A 199 4.01 20.49 -21.10
N ASN A 200 2.86 21.18 -21.09
CA ASN A 200 1.61 20.57 -21.50
C ASN A 200 1.62 20.29 -23.03
N PRO A 201 1.51 19.03 -23.48
CA PRO A 201 1.57 18.68 -24.90
C PRO A 201 0.43 19.28 -25.74
N ASN A 202 -0.66 19.71 -25.11
CA ASN A 202 -1.78 20.38 -25.78
C ASN A 202 -1.49 21.87 -26.10
N VAL A 203 -0.46 22.46 -25.51
CA VAL A 203 -0.04 23.84 -25.77
C VAL A 203 0.91 23.85 -26.97
N LYS A 204 0.44 24.38 -28.10
CA LYS A 204 1.20 24.45 -29.36
C LYS A 204 2.17 25.64 -29.39
N ASP A 205 1.77 26.76 -28.84
CA ASP A 205 2.54 28.01 -28.82
C ASP A 205 3.24 28.17 -27.47
N ARG A 206 4.50 27.74 -27.41
CA ARG A 206 5.30 27.80 -26.19
C ARG A 206 5.93 29.19 -26.04
N PRO A 207 5.82 29.85 -24.88
CA PRO A 207 6.34 31.20 -24.71
C PRO A 207 7.87 31.23 -24.78
N THR A 208 8.42 32.26 -25.44
CA THR A 208 9.84 32.61 -25.33
C THR A 208 10.11 33.34 -24.02
N PHE A 209 11.39 33.56 -23.71
CA PHE A 209 11.77 34.33 -22.52
C PHE A 209 11.26 35.78 -22.59
N GLU A 210 11.32 36.42 -23.76
CA GLU A 210 10.81 37.79 -23.95
C GLU A 210 9.31 37.88 -23.68
N ARG A 211 8.54 36.87 -24.08
CA ARG A 211 7.11 36.79 -23.75
C ARG A 211 6.90 36.62 -22.25
N TYR A 212 7.72 35.80 -21.58
CA TYR A 212 7.65 35.63 -20.13
C TYR A 212 8.00 36.92 -19.37
N LEU A 213 8.94 37.73 -19.88
CA LEU A 213 9.20 39.08 -19.34
C LEU A 213 7.97 39.98 -19.45
N GLN A 214 7.29 40.00 -20.60
CA GLN A 214 6.07 40.78 -20.77
C GLN A 214 4.95 40.34 -19.82
N MET A 215 4.84 39.03 -19.55
CA MET A 215 3.86 38.49 -18.60
C MET A 215 4.12 38.94 -17.16
N ASN A 216 5.34 39.37 -16.83
CA ASN A 216 5.74 39.84 -15.49
C ASN A 216 6.15 41.33 -15.49
N LYS A 217 5.68 42.10 -16.48
CA LYS A 217 6.07 43.51 -16.71
C LYS A 217 5.85 44.40 -15.49
N GLU A 218 4.73 44.24 -14.79
CA GLU A 218 4.41 45.03 -13.59
C GLU A 218 5.44 44.81 -12.46
N GLY A 219 5.91 43.58 -12.30
CA GLY A 219 6.97 43.24 -11.34
C GLY A 219 8.32 43.85 -11.70
N LEU A 220 8.61 43.98 -12.99
CA LEU A 220 9.83 44.62 -13.50
C LEU A 220 9.77 46.14 -13.37
N GLU A 221 8.65 46.77 -13.74
CA GLU A 221 8.46 48.23 -13.67
C GLU A 221 8.49 48.77 -12.23
N SER A 222 8.08 47.94 -11.27
CA SER A 222 8.16 48.26 -9.84
C SER A 222 9.50 47.90 -9.19
N ASP A 223 10.49 47.44 -9.98
CA ASP A 223 11.76 46.88 -9.53
C ASP A 223 11.60 45.76 -8.48
N SER A 224 10.44 45.09 -8.45
CA SER A 224 10.10 44.09 -7.43
C SER A 224 10.71 42.72 -7.73
N VAL A 225 11.07 42.47 -9.00
CA VAL A 225 11.83 41.30 -9.45
C VAL A 225 12.85 41.72 -10.50
N SER A 226 14.01 41.07 -10.55
CA SER A 226 15.05 41.35 -11.56
C SER A 226 14.87 40.49 -12.83
N ILE A 227 15.34 40.99 -13.97
CA ILE A 227 15.39 40.22 -15.23
C ILE A 227 16.20 38.93 -15.05
N GLN A 228 17.31 38.99 -14.30
CA GLN A 228 18.18 37.84 -14.03
C GLN A 228 17.43 36.74 -13.24
N THR A 229 16.59 37.15 -12.29
CA THR A 229 15.74 36.22 -11.54
C THR A 229 14.74 35.55 -12.47
N LEU A 230 14.04 36.32 -13.31
CA LEU A 230 13.07 35.76 -14.26
C LEU A 230 13.73 34.84 -15.30
N GLN A 231 14.94 35.16 -15.77
CA GLN A 231 15.72 34.30 -16.66
C GLN A 231 16.02 32.95 -16.01
N THR A 232 16.49 33.00 -14.75
CA THR A 232 16.78 31.79 -13.98
C THR A 232 15.53 30.94 -13.78
N ILE A 233 14.38 31.56 -13.42
CA ILE A 233 13.10 30.86 -13.31
C ILE A 233 12.73 30.18 -14.63
N PHE A 234 12.82 30.92 -15.74
CA PHE A 234 12.45 30.41 -17.06
C PHE A 234 13.30 29.20 -17.47
N ASP A 235 14.62 29.29 -17.30
CA ASP A 235 15.54 28.22 -17.67
C ASP A 235 15.38 26.97 -16.80
N VAL A 236 15.19 27.15 -15.49
CA VAL A 236 14.99 26.02 -14.55
C VAL A 236 13.66 25.30 -14.81
N ILE A 237 12.58 26.03 -15.09
CA ILE A 237 11.29 25.42 -15.41
C ILE A 237 11.35 24.78 -16.79
N LYS A 238 11.95 25.43 -17.80
CA LYS A 238 12.10 24.87 -19.15
C LYS A 238 12.91 23.57 -19.17
N SER A 239 13.95 23.49 -18.36
CA SER A 239 14.80 22.29 -18.26
C SER A 239 14.16 21.16 -17.44
N SER A 240 13.35 21.48 -16.43
CA SER A 240 12.70 20.49 -15.58
C SER A 240 11.28 20.93 -15.19
N GLU A 241 10.30 20.15 -15.63
CA GLU A 241 8.90 20.36 -15.26
C GLU A 241 8.64 20.17 -13.75
N PHE A 242 7.52 20.71 -13.28
CA PHE A 242 6.98 20.42 -11.95
C PHE A 242 6.44 19.00 -11.95
N LYS A 243 7.07 18.15 -11.15
CA LYS A 243 6.52 16.83 -10.85
C LYS A 243 5.39 17.00 -9.85
N MET A 244 4.17 16.82 -10.33
CA MET A 244 3.02 16.76 -9.44
C MET A 244 2.98 15.36 -8.81
N PRO A 245 2.64 15.25 -7.53
CA PRO A 245 2.45 13.96 -6.93
C PRO A 245 1.26 13.26 -7.60
N GLN A 246 1.50 12.06 -8.10
CA GLN A 246 0.42 11.18 -8.53
C GLN A 246 -0.19 10.58 -7.26
N ASP A 247 -1.53 10.63 -7.15
CA ASP A 247 -2.20 9.70 -6.25
C ASP A 247 -1.95 8.33 -6.88
N ASP A 248 -1.05 7.54 -6.30
CA ASP A 248 -0.86 6.17 -6.73
C ASP A 248 -2.09 5.36 -6.33
N THR A 249 -3.23 5.61 -6.97
CA THR A 249 -4.49 4.85 -6.84
C THR A 249 -4.35 3.39 -7.31
N GLY A 250 -3.11 2.90 -7.47
CA GLY A 250 -2.73 1.51 -7.69
C GLY A 250 -1.46 1.08 -6.92
N SER A 251 -0.95 1.89 -5.98
CA SER A 251 0.11 1.45 -5.07
C SER A 251 -0.43 0.38 -4.13
N ILE A 252 0.42 -0.55 -3.70
CA ILE A 252 0.05 -1.58 -2.72
C ILE A 252 -0.42 -0.98 -1.41
N SER A 253 0.04 0.24 -1.08
CA SER A 253 -0.56 1.01 0.00
C SER A 253 -2.06 1.10 -0.18
N ASP A 254 -2.54 1.43 -1.38
CA ASP A 254 -3.96 1.61 -1.66
C ASP A 254 -4.71 0.26 -1.65
N ILE A 255 -4.08 -0.82 -2.13
CA ILE A 255 -4.63 -2.19 -2.02
C ILE A 255 -4.76 -2.62 -0.54
N LEU A 256 -3.76 -2.36 0.30
CA LEU A 256 -3.81 -2.63 1.76
C LEU A 256 -4.78 -1.67 2.48
N LEU A 257 -4.88 -0.43 2.01
CA LEU A 257 -5.81 0.58 2.51
C LEU A 257 -7.26 0.29 2.08
N HIS A 258 -7.51 -0.47 1.01
CA HIS A 258 -8.86 -0.89 0.61
C HIS A 258 -9.14 -2.36 0.87
N ALA A 259 -8.23 -3.05 1.56
CA ALA A 259 -8.37 -4.45 1.94
C ALA A 259 -9.67 -4.70 2.71
N GLU A 260 -10.57 -5.47 2.12
CA GLU A 260 -11.78 -6.00 2.75
C GLU A 260 -11.42 -7.09 3.77
N ARG A 261 -10.36 -7.83 3.48
CA ARG A 261 -9.77 -8.79 4.40
C ARG A 261 -8.28 -8.99 4.14
N GLU A 262 -7.53 -9.19 5.21
CA GLU A 262 -6.14 -9.61 5.16
C GLU A 262 -5.84 -10.70 6.21
N GLY A 263 -4.80 -11.49 5.98
CA GLY A 263 -4.45 -12.59 6.88
C GLY A 263 -3.52 -13.64 6.28
N TRP A 264 -2.92 -14.46 7.14
CA TRP A 264 -2.08 -15.58 6.70
C TRP A 264 -2.94 -16.77 6.25
N LEU A 265 -2.62 -17.31 5.07
CA LEU A 265 -3.16 -18.59 4.59
C LEU A 265 -2.03 -19.48 4.06
N TYR A 266 -2.25 -20.79 4.10
CA TYR A 266 -1.41 -21.73 3.37
C TYR A 266 -2.05 -22.01 2.02
N LYS A 267 -1.30 -21.81 0.94
CA LYS A 267 -1.73 -22.17 -0.43
C LYS A 267 -0.99 -23.39 -0.95
N GLN A 268 -1.67 -24.22 -1.72
CA GLN A 268 -1.03 -25.33 -2.43
C GLN A 268 -0.28 -24.83 -3.68
N SER A 269 0.83 -25.48 -4.03
CA SER A 269 1.59 -25.25 -5.27
C SER A 269 0.84 -25.76 -6.52
N SER A 270 1.06 -25.15 -7.68
CA SER A 270 0.47 -25.57 -8.97
C SER A 270 1.15 -26.77 -9.60
N ASN A 271 2.43 -27.02 -9.29
CA ASN A 271 3.24 -27.99 -10.02
C ASN A 271 3.11 -29.38 -9.41
N GLN A 272 2.47 -30.27 -10.16
CA GLN A 272 2.30 -31.68 -9.80
C GLN A 272 3.40 -32.58 -10.40
N PHE A 273 4.36 -32.03 -11.17
CA PHE A 273 5.17 -32.85 -12.09
C PHE A 273 6.69 -32.75 -11.98
N ILE A 274 7.26 -32.04 -11.01
CA ILE A 274 8.71 -32.02 -10.86
C ILE A 274 9.04 -32.14 -9.37
N SER A 275 9.29 -33.39 -8.95
CA SER A 275 9.80 -33.83 -7.64
C SER A 275 8.95 -33.53 -6.39
N GLY A 276 8.13 -34.50 -5.98
CA GLY A 276 7.65 -34.61 -4.59
C GLY A 276 6.17 -34.28 -4.33
N PRO A 277 5.67 -34.51 -3.09
CA PRO A 277 4.30 -34.19 -2.70
C PRO A 277 4.01 -32.70 -2.87
N LEU A 278 2.77 -32.36 -3.22
CA LEU A 278 2.31 -30.98 -3.42
C LEU A 278 2.69 -30.10 -2.21
N SER A 279 3.63 -29.17 -2.41
CA SER A 279 4.10 -28.29 -1.35
C SER A 279 3.07 -27.21 -1.00
N TRP A 280 3.00 -26.87 0.28
CA TRP A 280 2.15 -25.82 0.81
C TRP A 280 3.02 -24.65 1.26
N LYS A 281 2.62 -23.43 0.89
CA LYS A 281 3.35 -22.20 1.23
C LYS A 281 2.47 -21.27 2.03
N LYS A 282 2.98 -20.80 3.18
CA LYS A 282 2.37 -19.73 3.97
C LYS A 282 2.58 -18.40 3.24
N ARG A 283 1.52 -17.63 3.04
CA ARG A 283 1.54 -16.32 2.37
C ARG A 283 0.58 -15.36 3.07
N TRP A 284 0.94 -14.08 3.08
CA TRP A 284 0.06 -13.04 3.57
C TRP A 284 -0.91 -12.67 2.45
N PHE A 285 -2.19 -12.89 2.64
CA PHE A 285 -3.22 -12.60 1.65
C PHE A 285 -3.91 -11.29 1.96
N VAL A 286 -4.25 -10.56 0.93
CA VAL A 286 -5.02 -9.32 0.98
C VAL A 286 -6.10 -9.40 -0.09
N LEU A 287 -7.37 -9.33 0.32
CA LEU A 287 -8.53 -9.24 -0.55
C LEU A 287 -8.90 -7.76 -0.70
N SER A 288 -8.90 -7.25 -1.93
CA SER A 288 -9.33 -5.89 -2.24
C SER A 288 -10.16 -5.89 -3.52
N GLU A 289 -11.34 -5.28 -3.44
CA GLU A 289 -12.32 -5.22 -4.53
C GLU A 289 -12.68 -6.61 -5.09
N THR A 290 -12.17 -6.97 -6.27
CA THR A 290 -12.44 -8.26 -6.94
C THR A 290 -11.18 -9.07 -7.17
N CYS A 291 -10.12 -8.80 -6.39
CA CYS A 291 -8.82 -9.42 -6.53
C CYS A 291 -8.28 -9.89 -5.17
N LEU A 292 -7.67 -11.08 -5.18
CA LEU A 292 -6.98 -11.65 -4.04
C LEU A 292 -5.46 -11.64 -4.30
N TYR A 293 -4.76 -10.81 -3.55
CA TYR A 293 -3.32 -10.60 -3.61
C TYR A 293 -2.63 -11.48 -2.57
N TYR A 294 -1.42 -11.96 -2.84
CA TYR A 294 -0.61 -12.63 -1.83
C TYR A 294 0.87 -12.25 -1.86
N PHE A 295 1.46 -12.15 -0.67
CA PHE A 295 2.81 -11.67 -0.42
C PHE A 295 3.63 -12.73 0.31
N GLU A 296 4.95 -12.65 0.22
CA GLU A 296 5.83 -13.50 1.01
C GLU A 296 5.84 -13.04 2.47
N ASN A 297 5.92 -11.73 2.69
CA ASN A 297 5.87 -11.06 3.99
C ASN A 297 4.90 -9.87 3.99
N THR A 298 4.50 -9.43 5.18
CA THR A 298 3.61 -8.27 5.37
C THR A 298 4.25 -6.94 5.00
N SER A 299 5.59 -6.86 4.96
CA SER A 299 6.35 -5.67 4.59
C SER A 299 6.68 -5.57 3.10
N ASP A 300 6.32 -6.58 2.31
CA ASP A 300 6.65 -6.63 0.89
C ASP A 300 5.90 -5.54 0.11
N LYS A 301 6.62 -4.86 -0.78
CA LYS A 301 6.09 -3.79 -1.63
C LYS A 301 5.54 -4.25 -2.97
N GLU A 302 5.62 -5.54 -3.27
CA GLU A 302 5.10 -6.18 -4.50
C GLU A 302 4.44 -7.52 -4.19
N PRO A 303 3.29 -7.86 -4.78
CA PRO A 303 2.64 -9.13 -4.51
C PRO A 303 3.41 -10.25 -5.23
N LYS A 304 3.54 -11.40 -4.58
CA LYS A 304 4.03 -12.62 -5.23
C LYS A 304 3.03 -13.18 -6.23
N GLY A 305 1.75 -12.83 -6.11
CA GLY A 305 0.78 -13.06 -7.17
C GLY A 305 -0.58 -12.46 -6.88
N ILE A 306 -1.39 -12.45 -7.94
CA ILE A 306 -2.69 -11.82 -8.00
C ILE A 306 -3.67 -12.84 -8.58
N ILE A 307 -4.77 -13.07 -7.87
CA ILE A 307 -5.84 -13.98 -8.26
C ILE A 307 -7.10 -13.15 -8.46
N PRO A 308 -7.46 -12.83 -9.72
CA PRO A 308 -8.73 -12.17 -10.00
C PRO A 308 -9.91 -13.10 -9.68
N LEU A 309 -10.98 -12.54 -9.11
CA LEU A 309 -12.16 -13.28 -8.65
C LEU A 309 -13.33 -13.23 -9.66
N GLN A 310 -13.08 -12.85 -10.91
CA GLN A 310 -14.10 -12.94 -11.96
C GLN A 310 -14.23 -14.39 -12.45
N ASN A 311 -15.48 -14.85 -12.63
CA ASN A 311 -15.80 -16.20 -13.12
C ASN A 311 -15.22 -17.34 -12.27
N VAL A 312 -15.07 -17.14 -10.96
CA VAL A 312 -14.66 -18.18 -10.01
C VAL A 312 -15.78 -18.50 -9.03
N GLY A 313 -15.79 -19.74 -8.53
CA GLY A 313 -16.59 -20.18 -7.41
C GLY A 313 -15.70 -20.46 -6.19
N ILE A 314 -16.29 -20.44 -5.00
CA ILE A 314 -15.63 -20.80 -3.75
C ILE A 314 -16.40 -21.92 -3.05
N ARG A 315 -15.68 -22.90 -2.49
CA ARG A 315 -16.28 -23.99 -1.70
C ARG A 315 -15.40 -24.42 -0.54
N LYS A 316 -16.01 -24.84 0.57
CA LYS A 316 -15.33 -25.54 1.66
C LYS A 316 -14.92 -26.94 1.19
N VAL A 317 -13.75 -27.41 1.61
CA VAL A 317 -13.28 -28.77 1.34
C VAL A 317 -12.83 -29.44 2.63
N GLU A 318 -13.15 -30.71 2.80
CA GLU A 318 -12.71 -31.51 3.94
C GLU A 318 -11.75 -32.61 3.44
N GLN A 319 -10.56 -32.71 4.04
CA GLN A 319 -9.67 -33.87 3.88
C GLN A 319 -9.23 -34.36 5.24
N ASN A 320 -9.12 -35.69 5.37
CA ASN A 320 -8.83 -36.38 6.63
C ASN A 320 -7.55 -35.91 7.35
N ASN A 321 -6.59 -35.30 6.64
CA ASN A 321 -5.29 -34.91 7.20
C ASN A 321 -5.06 -33.39 7.32
N ARG A 322 -5.98 -32.53 6.86
CA ARG A 322 -5.88 -31.06 7.03
C ARG A 322 -7.26 -30.42 7.21
N PRO A 323 -7.58 -29.91 8.42
CA PRO A 323 -8.82 -29.18 8.64
C PRO A 323 -8.76 -27.79 8.00
N ASN A 324 -9.90 -27.08 7.98
CA ASN A 324 -10.00 -25.66 7.63
C ASN A 324 -9.62 -25.30 6.18
N MET A 325 -9.97 -26.16 5.21
CA MET A 325 -9.64 -25.94 3.81
C MET A 325 -10.80 -25.40 2.97
N PHE A 326 -10.45 -24.65 1.93
CA PHE A 326 -11.36 -24.18 0.90
C PHE A 326 -10.67 -24.13 -0.47
N GLU A 327 -11.49 -24.11 -1.52
CA GLU A 327 -11.05 -24.03 -2.91
C GLU A 327 -11.69 -22.84 -3.61
N ILE A 328 -10.86 -22.11 -4.36
CA ILE A 328 -11.32 -21.19 -5.41
C ILE A 328 -11.14 -21.93 -6.73
N TYR A 329 -12.22 -22.12 -7.47
CA TYR A 329 -12.25 -22.92 -8.70
C TYR A 329 -12.87 -22.12 -9.84
N SER A 330 -12.43 -22.40 -11.07
CA SER A 330 -13.00 -21.76 -12.26
C SER A 330 -14.44 -22.23 -12.54
N LEU A 331 -15.32 -21.32 -12.96
CA LEU A 331 -16.69 -21.63 -13.38
C LEU A 331 -16.82 -21.86 -14.90
N SER A 332 -15.80 -21.55 -15.70
CA SER A 332 -15.91 -21.52 -17.17
C SER A 332 -15.16 -22.64 -17.89
N ASP A 333 -14.86 -23.77 -17.23
CA ASP A 333 -13.98 -24.88 -17.70
C ASP A 333 -12.55 -24.47 -18.14
N GLU A 334 -12.27 -23.16 -18.24
CA GLU A 334 -10.96 -22.57 -18.47
C GLU A 334 -10.16 -22.41 -17.16
N ARG A 335 -8.85 -22.16 -17.25
CA ARG A 335 -7.99 -21.92 -16.08
C ARG A 335 -8.25 -20.53 -15.50
N ILE A 336 -7.98 -20.36 -14.20
CA ILE A 336 -8.10 -19.05 -13.53
C ILE A 336 -6.97 -18.16 -14.04
N LYS A 337 -7.31 -17.01 -14.66
CA LYS A 337 -6.38 -16.03 -15.24
C LYS A 337 -5.64 -15.22 -14.17
N ALA A 338 -4.84 -15.91 -13.37
CA ALA A 338 -4.01 -15.33 -12.32
C ALA A 338 -2.59 -15.01 -12.83
N CYS A 339 -1.85 -14.17 -12.12
CA CYS A 339 -0.42 -13.98 -12.35
C CYS A 339 0.40 -14.21 -11.06
N LYS A 340 1.69 -14.52 -11.23
CA LYS A 340 2.65 -14.63 -10.13
C LYS A 340 4.02 -14.13 -10.56
N THR A 341 4.83 -13.74 -9.59
CA THR A 341 6.23 -13.34 -9.80
C THR A 341 7.16 -14.52 -9.51
N GLU A 342 8.01 -14.87 -10.47
CA GLU A 342 9.06 -15.90 -10.27
C GLU A 342 10.26 -15.34 -9.50
N GLN A 343 11.24 -16.19 -9.17
CA GLN A 343 12.40 -15.79 -8.35
C GLN A 343 13.28 -14.74 -9.04
N ASP A 344 13.23 -14.66 -10.36
CA ASP A 344 13.93 -13.69 -11.19
C ASP A 344 13.19 -12.35 -11.31
N GLY A 345 12.04 -12.20 -10.64
CA GLY A 345 11.22 -10.98 -10.69
C GLY A 345 10.27 -10.91 -11.90
N ARG A 346 10.27 -11.91 -12.79
CA ARG A 346 9.39 -11.91 -13.95
C ARG A 346 7.95 -12.27 -13.57
N MET A 347 6.98 -11.51 -14.07
CA MET A 347 5.57 -11.90 -13.99
C MET A 347 5.21 -12.97 -15.02
N VAL A 348 4.60 -14.05 -14.55
CA VAL A 348 4.14 -15.17 -15.37
C VAL A 348 2.70 -15.53 -15.05
N GLU A 349 1.99 -16.13 -16.01
CA GLU A 349 0.62 -16.59 -15.82
C GLU A 349 0.55 -17.79 -14.86
N GLY A 350 -0.43 -17.75 -13.96
CA GLY A 350 -0.73 -18.81 -13.02
C GLY A 350 -1.27 -20.05 -13.73
N ARG A 351 -0.84 -21.23 -13.28
CA ARG A 351 -1.21 -22.52 -13.91
C ARG A 351 -2.37 -23.25 -13.21
N HIS A 352 -3.08 -22.57 -12.31
CA HIS A 352 -4.09 -23.16 -11.45
C HIS A 352 -5.48 -23.17 -12.13
N SER A 353 -6.08 -24.36 -12.27
CA SER A 353 -7.54 -24.50 -12.46
C SER A 353 -8.29 -24.39 -11.13
N VAL A 354 -7.60 -24.72 -10.03
CA VAL A 354 -8.08 -24.62 -8.65
C VAL A 354 -6.97 -24.10 -7.75
N TYR A 355 -7.30 -23.13 -6.90
CA TYR A 355 -6.47 -22.72 -5.77
C TYR A 355 -6.99 -23.37 -4.49
N ARG A 356 -6.23 -24.33 -3.95
CA ARG A 356 -6.48 -24.88 -2.61
C ARG A 356 -5.80 -24.03 -1.55
N MET A 357 -6.57 -23.65 -0.54
CA MET A 357 -6.12 -22.87 0.60
C MET A 357 -6.52 -23.54 1.91
N CYS A 358 -5.71 -23.31 2.94
CA CYS A 358 -5.92 -23.79 4.30
C CYS A 358 -5.77 -22.61 5.26
N ALA A 359 -6.84 -22.35 6.02
CA ALA A 359 -6.85 -21.37 7.08
C ALA A 359 -6.26 -21.93 8.39
N VAL A 360 -5.82 -21.06 9.28
CA VAL A 360 -5.20 -21.44 10.56
C VAL A 360 -6.21 -22.12 11.48
N ASN A 361 -7.44 -21.60 11.52
CA ASN A 361 -8.52 -22.10 12.36
C ASN A 361 -9.88 -22.04 11.62
N ALA A 362 -10.92 -22.57 12.24
CA ALA A 362 -12.26 -22.65 11.66
C ALA A 362 -12.95 -21.29 11.51
N GLU A 363 -12.63 -20.33 12.38
CA GLU A 363 -13.15 -18.96 12.30
C GLU A 363 -12.58 -18.23 11.09
N ASP A 364 -11.26 -18.32 10.91
CA ASP A 364 -10.56 -17.75 9.77
C ASP A 364 -11.08 -18.33 8.45
N LEU A 365 -11.30 -19.65 8.40
CA LEU A 365 -11.92 -20.33 7.25
C LEU A 365 -13.26 -19.70 6.91
N ARG A 366 -14.19 -19.62 7.87
CA ARG A 366 -15.54 -19.08 7.64
C ARG A 366 -15.48 -17.64 7.18
N SER A 367 -14.66 -16.83 7.83
CA SER A 367 -14.47 -15.44 7.45
C SER A 367 -13.90 -15.32 6.02
N TRP A 368 -13.11 -16.30 5.53
CA TRP A 368 -12.35 -16.15 4.26
C TRP A 368 -13.27 -16.50 3.12
N ILE A 369 -14.02 -17.59 3.32
CA ILE A 369 -15.12 -17.96 2.44
C ILE A 369 -16.12 -16.80 2.34
N ASN A 370 -16.54 -16.20 3.45
CA ASN A 370 -17.51 -15.10 3.42
C ASN A 370 -16.97 -13.87 2.67
N ALA A 371 -15.77 -13.40 3.02
CA ALA A 371 -15.17 -12.22 2.38
C ALA A 371 -14.99 -12.44 0.87
N ILE A 372 -14.40 -13.58 0.46
CA ILE A 372 -14.20 -13.90 -0.96
C ILE A 372 -15.53 -14.09 -1.68
N SER A 373 -16.52 -14.73 -1.05
CA SER A 373 -17.85 -14.90 -1.65
C SER A 373 -18.55 -13.58 -1.92
N ASN A 374 -18.39 -12.57 -1.07
CA ASN A 374 -18.97 -11.23 -1.27
C ASN A 374 -18.23 -10.44 -2.36
N ALA A 375 -16.94 -10.70 -2.53
CA ALA A 375 -16.08 -10.06 -3.54
C ALA A 375 -16.22 -10.67 -4.95
N ILE A 376 -16.79 -11.88 -5.09
CA ILE A 376 -17.05 -12.49 -6.41
C ILE A 376 -18.21 -11.72 -7.08
N PRO A 377 -18.00 -11.12 -8.27
CA PRO A 377 -19.06 -10.41 -8.97
C PRO A 377 -20.24 -11.35 -9.29
N ASN A 378 -21.45 -10.97 -8.89
CA ASN A 378 -22.67 -11.67 -9.28
C ASN A 378 -22.86 -11.55 -10.80
N ASN A 379 -22.51 -12.60 -11.56
CA ASN A 379 -22.92 -12.73 -12.95
C ASN A 379 -24.44 -13.02 -13.02
N LEU A 380 -25.28 -12.02 -12.78
CA LEU A 380 -26.64 -12.05 -13.28
C LEU A 380 -26.59 -11.63 -14.75
N PRO A 381 -26.89 -12.53 -15.72
CA PRO A 381 -27.06 -12.11 -17.10
C PRO A 381 -28.21 -11.10 -17.13
N ARG A 382 -27.97 -9.88 -17.61
CA ARG A 382 -29.06 -8.97 -17.99
C ARG A 382 -29.98 -9.73 -18.95
N PRO A 383 -31.31 -9.76 -18.73
CA PRO A 383 -32.21 -10.34 -19.70
C PRO A 383 -32.01 -9.60 -21.02
N LYS A 384 -31.69 -10.34 -22.09
CA LYS A 384 -31.70 -9.80 -23.44
C LYS A 384 -33.11 -9.24 -23.67
N SER A 385 -33.22 -7.93 -23.94
CA SER A 385 -34.49 -7.38 -24.39
C SER A 385 -34.81 -8.03 -25.73
N THR A 386 -35.79 -8.94 -25.72
CA THR A 386 -36.44 -9.39 -26.94
C THR A 386 -37.27 -8.23 -27.48
N HIS A 387 -36.97 -7.84 -28.72
CA HIS A 387 -37.84 -7.04 -29.56
C HIS A 387 -39.19 -7.73 -29.78
#